data_AF-A0A7C1IDX1-F1
#
_entry.id   AF-A0A7C1IDX1-F1
#
_cell.length_a   1.000
_cell.length_b   1.000
_cell.length_c   1.000
_cell.angle_alpha   90.00
_cell.angle_beta   90.00
_cell.angle_gamma   90.00
#
_symmetry.space_group_name_H-M   'P 1'
#
loop_
_entity.id
_entity.type
_entity.pdbx_description
1 polymer ?
#
loop_
_entity_poly.entity_id
_entity_poly.type
_entity_poly.pdbx_seq_one_letter_code
_entity_poly.pdbx_strand_id
1 'polypeptide(L)'
;MNECSEEAKRVFLTFMRNIGLSNDALRVICPVMRCRRTGDNYSLFCLTEDLAIFLDESLPREERSDLLAAGILAGRVERGIFTPSMALAYALAGFLEELEESCVVLSRGGEIRFTYGKPLGEDEYEVRRPDKKIYLVLTWRKEPVGWGVLAGGKLIPIMDAGWFIRSGY
;
A
#
# COMPACT_ATOMS: atom_id res chain seq x y z
N MET A 1 6.50 21.68 8.36
CA MET A 1 6.82 20.28 8.03
C MET A 1 7.04 19.53 9.32
N ASN A 2 6.11 18.63 9.64
CA ASN A 2 6.25 17.74 10.79
C ASN A 2 6.95 16.50 10.26
N GLU A 3 8.12 16.17 10.81
CA GLU A 3 8.61 14.80 10.71
C GLU A 3 7.48 13.86 11.12
N CYS A 4 7.38 12.72 10.44
CA CYS A 4 6.33 11.78 10.78
C CYS A 4 6.47 11.36 12.23
N SER A 5 5.33 11.27 12.91
CA SER A 5 5.28 10.66 14.22
C SER A 5 6.04 9.34 14.14
N GLU A 6 6.98 9.13 15.08
CA GLU A 6 7.75 7.89 15.17
C GLU A 6 6.83 6.68 15.27
N GLU A 7 5.64 6.84 15.83
CA GLU A 7 4.59 5.83 15.83
C GLU A 7 4.10 5.52 14.41
N ALA A 8 3.74 6.54 13.63
CA ALA A 8 3.24 6.34 12.26
C ALA A 8 4.28 5.66 11.36
N LYS A 9 5.57 6.06 11.48
CA LYS A 9 6.69 5.38 10.81
C LYS A 9 6.78 3.93 11.25
N ARG A 10 6.75 3.67 12.56
CA ARG A 10 6.84 2.31 13.13
C ARG A 10 5.74 1.40 12.63
N VAL A 11 4.49 1.87 12.58
CA VAL A 11 3.36 1.06 12.10
C VAL A 11 3.56 0.69 10.62
N PHE A 12 3.97 1.64 9.78
CA PHE A 12 4.30 1.37 8.38
C PHE A 12 5.44 0.35 8.25
N LEU A 13 6.57 0.57 8.93
CA LEU A 13 7.72 -0.34 8.85
C LEU A 13 7.35 -1.75 9.33
N THR A 14 6.52 -1.85 10.38
CA THR A 14 6.00 -3.12 10.86
C THR A 14 5.12 -3.80 9.81
N PHE A 15 4.28 -3.05 9.11
CA PHE A 15 3.50 -3.57 7.99
C PHE A 15 4.39 -4.12 6.87
N MET A 16 5.38 -3.36 6.41
CA MET A 16 6.30 -3.77 5.34
C MET A 16 7.06 -5.06 5.71
N ARG A 17 7.53 -5.16 6.96
CA ARG A 17 8.17 -6.38 7.46
C ARG A 17 7.21 -7.57 7.54
N ASN A 18 5.96 -7.35 7.92
CA ASN A 18 4.96 -8.42 8.04
C ASN A 18 4.58 -9.03 6.69
N ILE A 19 4.58 -8.21 5.62
CA ILE A 19 4.40 -8.70 4.25
C ILE A 19 5.67 -9.31 3.67
N GLY A 20 6.78 -9.35 4.42
CA GLY A 20 8.02 -10.00 4.01
C GLY A 20 8.96 -9.14 3.18
N LEU A 21 8.70 -7.83 3.05
CA LEU A 21 9.61 -6.95 2.32
C LEU A 21 10.89 -6.70 3.13
N SER A 22 12.04 -6.90 2.48
CA SER A 22 13.37 -6.63 2.98
C SER A 22 13.63 -5.14 3.13
N ASN A 23 14.62 -4.80 3.95
CA ASN A 23 15.04 -3.42 4.13
C ASN A 23 15.64 -2.82 2.87
N ASP A 24 16.28 -3.63 2.01
CA ASP A 24 16.89 -3.14 0.78
C ASP A 24 15.81 -2.78 -0.25
N ALA A 25 14.82 -3.66 -0.45
CA ALA A 25 13.66 -3.36 -1.28
C ALA A 25 12.88 -2.14 -0.74
N LEU A 26 12.74 -2.04 0.59
CA LEU A 26 12.08 -0.90 1.21
C LEU A 26 12.81 0.43 0.97
N ARG A 27 14.15 0.42 0.97
CA ARG A 27 14.96 1.61 0.64
C ARG A 27 14.80 2.03 -0.81
N VAL A 28 14.52 1.10 -1.72
CA VAL A 28 14.22 1.44 -3.13
C VAL A 28 12.84 2.06 -3.26
N ILE A 29 11.82 1.49 -2.62
CA ILE A 29 10.43 1.98 -2.70
C ILE A 29 10.24 3.28 -1.94
N CYS A 30 10.88 3.41 -0.78
CA CYS A 30 10.67 4.49 0.16
C CYS A 30 11.99 4.98 0.77
N PRO A 31 12.90 5.55 -0.03
CA PRO A 31 14.18 6.04 0.48
C PRO A 31 13.96 7.20 1.47
N VAL A 32 13.02 8.10 1.15
CA VAL A 32 12.63 9.20 2.05
C VAL A 32 11.15 9.14 2.35
N MET A 33 10.82 9.00 3.64
CA MET A 33 9.44 9.09 4.11
C MET A 33 9.10 10.50 4.58
N ARG A 34 7.96 11.01 4.12
CA ARG A 34 7.32 12.24 4.59
C ARG A 34 5.85 11.97 4.88
N CYS A 35 5.17 12.90 5.53
CA CYS A 35 3.76 12.73 5.81
C CYS A 35 3.05 14.06 5.95
N ARG A 36 1.75 13.98 5.71
CA ARG A 36 0.78 15.04 5.95
C ARG A 36 -0.11 14.62 7.11
N ARG A 37 -0.22 15.47 8.12
CA ARG A 37 -1.11 15.27 9.26
C ARG A 37 -2.44 15.97 8.99
N THR A 38 -3.56 15.28 9.21
CA THR A 38 -4.91 15.82 9.14
C THR A 38 -5.66 15.39 10.39
N GLY A 39 -5.82 16.30 11.37
CA GLY A 39 -6.31 15.93 12.70
C GLY A 39 -5.37 14.94 13.39
N ASP A 40 -5.87 13.76 13.75
CA ASP A 40 -5.08 12.67 14.35
C ASP A 40 -4.60 11.63 13.32
N ASN A 41 -4.89 11.84 12.04
CA ASN A 41 -4.54 10.92 10.97
C ASN A 41 -3.26 11.38 10.25
N TYR A 42 -2.51 10.40 9.75
CA TYR A 42 -1.30 10.64 8.96
C TYR A 42 -1.44 10.01 7.58
N SER A 43 -1.24 10.79 6.53
CA SER A 43 -0.98 10.25 5.18
C SER A 43 0.53 10.14 5.00
N LEU A 44 1.03 8.94 4.71
CA LEU A 44 2.45 8.65 4.54
C LEU A 44 2.81 8.67 3.06
N PHE A 45 3.89 9.37 2.71
CA PHE A 45 4.39 9.50 1.35
C PHE A 45 5.84 9.04 1.28
N CYS A 46 6.15 8.26 0.25
CA CYS A 46 7.48 7.81 -0.10
C CYS A 46 7.97 8.65 -1.28
N LEU A 47 9.08 9.34 -1.09
CA LEU A 47 9.72 10.21 -2.07
C LEU A 47 11.06 9.61 -2.47
N THR A 48 11.50 9.90 -3.69
CA THR A 48 12.91 9.76 -4.06
C THR A 48 13.76 10.78 -3.29
N GLU A 49 15.07 10.53 -3.18
CA GLU A 49 15.99 11.48 -2.54
C GLU A 49 15.99 12.83 -3.26
N ASP A 50 16.05 12.84 -4.60
CA ASP A 50 16.03 14.05 -5.41
C ASP A 50 14.76 14.87 -5.21
N LEU A 51 13.59 14.23 -5.15
CA LEU A 51 12.33 14.93 -4.90
C LEU A 51 12.32 15.51 -3.49
N ALA A 52 12.79 14.77 -2.48
CA ALA A 52 12.87 15.28 -1.13
C ALA A 52 13.79 16.51 -1.02
N ILE A 53 14.97 16.46 -1.66
CA ILE A 53 15.92 17.58 -1.72
C ILE A 53 15.27 18.79 -2.41
N PHE A 54 14.66 18.59 -3.57
CA PHE A 54 13.97 19.66 -4.30
C PHE A 54 12.88 20.33 -3.44
N LEU A 55 12.02 19.54 -2.78
CA LEU A 55 10.99 20.09 -1.90
C LEU A 55 11.60 20.87 -0.74
N ASP A 56 12.73 20.41 -0.21
CA ASP A 56 13.37 21.02 0.96
C ASP A 56 14.18 22.28 0.65
N GLU A 57 14.76 22.38 -0.54
CA GLU A 57 15.61 23.50 -0.95
C GLU A 57 14.89 24.54 -1.81
N SER A 58 13.93 24.11 -2.64
CA SER A 58 13.34 24.97 -3.68
C SER A 58 11.98 25.53 -3.35
N LEU A 59 11.30 25.02 -2.30
CA LEU A 59 9.92 25.41 -2.01
C LEU A 59 9.73 26.02 -0.61
N PRO A 60 8.85 27.05 -0.50
CA PRO A 60 8.38 27.55 0.78
C PRO A 60 7.78 26.42 1.63
N ARG A 61 7.97 26.49 2.95
CA ARG A 61 7.58 25.41 3.87
C ARG A 61 6.09 25.11 3.84
N GLU A 62 5.29 26.12 3.51
CA GLU A 62 3.83 26.08 3.43
C GLU A 62 3.37 25.24 2.24
N GLU A 63 4.07 25.31 1.10
CA GLU A 63 3.69 24.63 -0.14
C GLU A 63 4.14 23.16 -0.20
N ARG A 64 5.15 22.79 0.60
CA ARG A 64 5.74 21.43 0.60
C ARG A 64 4.72 20.33 0.89
N SER A 65 3.75 20.58 1.77
CA SER A 65 2.76 19.58 2.20
C SER A 65 1.82 19.16 1.07
N ASP A 66 1.48 20.09 0.18
CA ASP A 66 0.56 19.82 -0.93
C ASP A 66 1.27 19.05 -2.04
N LEU A 67 2.57 19.27 -2.19
CA LEU A 67 3.42 18.62 -3.20
C LEU A 67 3.96 17.26 -2.78
N LEU A 68 3.69 16.79 -1.55
CA LEU A 68 3.98 15.40 -1.16
C LEU A 68 3.27 14.37 -2.07
N ALA A 69 2.13 14.75 -2.65
CA ALA A 69 1.40 13.92 -3.60
C ALA A 69 2.14 13.68 -4.92
N ALA A 70 3.24 14.40 -5.19
CA ALA A 70 4.14 14.13 -6.32
C ALA A 70 4.95 12.83 -6.13
N GLY A 71 5.06 12.32 -4.89
CA GLY A 71 5.62 11.00 -4.60
C GLY A 71 4.56 9.89 -4.55
N ILE A 72 4.94 8.76 -3.96
CA ILE A 72 4.04 7.62 -3.75
C ILE A 72 3.31 7.83 -2.42
N LEU A 73 1.99 7.98 -2.44
CA LEU A 73 1.19 7.80 -1.22
C LEU A 73 1.37 6.35 -0.78
N ALA A 74 2.05 6.07 0.32
CA ALA A 74 2.23 4.70 0.82
C ALA A 74 0.94 4.17 1.46
N GLY A 75 0.22 5.04 2.16
CA GLY A 75 -1.01 4.69 2.86
C GLY A 75 -1.37 5.72 3.91
N ARG A 76 -2.30 5.36 4.79
CA ARG A 76 -2.77 6.20 5.89
C ARG A 76 -2.64 5.48 7.21
N VAL A 77 -2.32 6.22 8.26
CA VAL A 77 -2.38 5.75 9.64
C VAL A 77 -3.54 6.46 10.33
N GLU A 78 -4.52 5.70 10.76
CA GLU A 78 -5.70 6.17 11.47
C GLU A 78 -5.85 5.34 12.75
N ARG A 79 -5.85 6.00 13.91
CA ARG A 79 -5.94 5.34 15.23
C ARG A 79 -4.93 4.19 15.42
N GLY A 80 -3.70 4.38 14.94
CA GLY A 80 -2.61 3.40 15.04
C GLY A 80 -2.69 2.24 14.03
N ILE A 81 -3.68 2.23 13.13
CA ILE A 81 -3.83 1.21 12.09
C ILE A 81 -3.34 1.79 10.77
N PHE A 82 -2.45 1.06 10.08
CA PHE A 82 -2.02 1.41 8.74
C PHE A 82 -2.90 0.75 7.68
N THR A 83 -3.46 1.56 6.80
CA THR A 83 -4.16 1.13 5.59
C THR A 83 -3.26 1.43 4.39
N PRO A 84 -2.74 0.40 3.69
CA PRO A 84 -1.88 0.61 2.53
C PRO A 84 -2.65 1.26 1.39
N SER A 85 -1.97 2.01 0.52
CA SER A 85 -2.55 2.63 -0.67
C SER A 85 -2.47 1.70 -1.90
N MET A 86 -3.23 2.02 -2.97
CA MET A 86 -3.06 1.35 -4.27
C MET A 86 -1.71 1.70 -4.91
N ALA A 87 -1.22 2.93 -4.72
CA ALA A 87 0.09 3.33 -5.23
C ALA A 87 1.22 2.48 -4.62
N LEU A 88 1.10 2.10 -3.33
CA LEU A 88 2.02 1.16 -2.70
C LEU A 88 1.93 -0.23 -3.32
N ALA A 89 0.73 -0.73 -3.62
CA ALA A 89 0.56 -2.02 -4.30
C ALA A 89 1.30 -2.05 -5.65
N TYR A 90 1.18 -0.98 -6.45
CA TYR A 90 1.89 -0.87 -7.72
C TYR A 90 3.40 -0.70 -7.54
N ALA A 91 3.86 0.06 -6.55
CA ALA A 91 5.28 0.20 -6.25
C ALA A 91 5.95 -1.14 -5.87
N LEU A 92 5.17 -2.05 -5.28
CA LEU A 92 5.63 -3.39 -4.91
C LEU A 92 5.66 -4.39 -6.08
N ALA A 93 5.16 -4.03 -7.27
CA ALA A 93 5.13 -4.92 -8.44
C ALA A 93 6.53 -5.39 -8.87
N GLY A 94 7.56 -4.58 -8.63
CA GLY A 94 8.96 -4.95 -8.90
C GLY A 94 9.54 -5.99 -7.94
N PHE A 95 8.81 -6.35 -6.87
CA PHE A 95 9.29 -7.18 -5.77
C PHE A 95 8.38 -8.40 -5.52
N LEU A 96 7.57 -8.81 -6.51
CA LEU A 96 6.60 -9.90 -6.34
C LEU A 96 7.23 -11.25 -6.01
N GLU A 97 8.46 -11.51 -6.46
CA GLU A 97 9.19 -12.74 -6.12
C GLU A 97 9.49 -12.81 -4.61
N GLU A 98 9.89 -11.67 -4.03
CA GLU A 98 10.16 -11.56 -2.60
C GLU A 98 8.89 -11.60 -1.75
N LEU A 99 7.79 -11.09 -2.32
CA LEU A 99 6.48 -11.01 -1.68
C LEU A 99 5.60 -12.24 -1.93
N GLU A 100 6.13 -13.30 -2.50
CA GLU A 100 5.33 -14.43 -3.01
C GLU A 100 4.43 -15.07 -1.93
N GLU A 101 4.90 -15.15 -0.68
CA GLU A 101 4.11 -15.66 0.46
C GLU A 101 3.05 -14.69 0.99
N SER A 102 3.11 -13.42 0.59
CA SER A 102 2.18 -12.36 1.00
C SER A 102 1.30 -11.90 -0.16
N CYS A 103 1.26 -12.68 -1.23
CA CYS A 103 0.41 -12.44 -2.39
C CYS A 103 -0.75 -13.43 -2.46
N VAL A 104 -1.87 -12.96 -3.02
CA VAL A 104 -3.00 -13.77 -3.45
C VAL A 104 -3.20 -13.52 -4.93
N VAL A 105 -3.34 -14.58 -5.72
CA VAL A 105 -3.56 -14.50 -7.17
C VAL A 105 -5.02 -14.83 -7.46
N LEU A 106 -5.73 -13.92 -8.09
CA LEU A 106 -7.14 -14.11 -8.42
C LEU A 106 -7.31 -15.00 -9.65
N SER A 107 -8.35 -15.82 -9.63
CA SER A 107 -8.91 -16.40 -10.85
C SER A 107 -9.53 -15.30 -11.72
N ARG A 108 -9.80 -15.59 -13.01
CA ARG A 108 -10.50 -14.64 -13.90
C ARG A 108 -11.88 -14.22 -13.37
N GLY A 109 -12.64 -15.14 -12.77
CA GLY A 109 -13.94 -14.84 -12.18
C GLY A 109 -13.82 -14.02 -10.89
N GLY A 110 -12.84 -14.37 -10.06
CA GLY A 110 -12.53 -13.66 -8.83
C GLY A 110 -12.08 -12.21 -9.06
N GLU A 111 -11.33 -11.94 -10.12
CA GLU A 111 -10.86 -10.58 -10.48
C GLU A 111 -12.00 -9.58 -10.64
N ILE A 112 -13.04 -9.95 -11.40
CA ILE A 112 -14.21 -9.09 -11.60
C ILE A 112 -14.86 -8.81 -10.25
N ARG A 113 -15.13 -9.84 -9.44
CA ARG A 113 -15.81 -9.65 -8.16
C ARG A 113 -14.99 -8.85 -7.16
N PHE A 114 -13.68 -9.08 -7.09
CA PHE A 114 -12.76 -8.36 -6.22
C PHE A 114 -12.73 -6.87 -6.54
N THR A 115 -12.63 -6.55 -7.83
CA THR A 115 -12.66 -5.16 -8.32
C THR A 115 -14.01 -4.48 -8.12
N TYR A 116 -15.08 -5.18 -7.72
CA TYR A 116 -16.34 -4.60 -7.25
C TYR A 116 -16.47 -4.60 -5.71
N GLY A 117 -15.37 -4.82 -4.98
CA GLY A 117 -15.34 -4.85 -3.53
C GLY A 117 -16.10 -6.04 -2.92
N LYS A 118 -16.30 -7.12 -3.68
CA LYS A 118 -17.01 -8.32 -3.19
C LYS A 118 -16.03 -9.30 -2.55
N PRO A 119 -16.38 -9.92 -1.39
CA PRO A 119 -15.63 -11.03 -0.85
C PRO A 119 -15.60 -12.20 -1.83
N LEU A 120 -14.49 -12.94 -1.83
CA LEU A 120 -14.28 -14.11 -2.68
C LEU A 120 -14.19 -15.40 -1.85
N GLY A 121 -14.68 -16.51 -2.42
CA GLY A 121 -14.48 -17.86 -1.90
C GLY A 121 -13.12 -18.44 -2.28
N GLU A 122 -12.76 -19.57 -1.66
CA GLU A 122 -11.46 -20.25 -1.85
C GLU A 122 -11.24 -20.75 -3.29
N ASP A 123 -12.30 -20.94 -4.07
CA ASP A 123 -12.25 -21.33 -5.48
C ASP A 123 -11.91 -20.17 -6.42
N GLU A 124 -11.95 -18.94 -5.92
CA GLU A 124 -11.79 -17.73 -6.72
C GLU A 124 -10.38 -17.13 -6.65
N TYR A 125 -9.50 -17.70 -5.83
CA TYR A 125 -8.12 -17.24 -5.66
C TYR A 125 -7.15 -18.38 -5.27
N GLU A 126 -5.88 -18.14 -5.51
CA GLU A 126 -4.77 -18.99 -5.08
C GLU A 126 -3.92 -18.23 -4.06
N VAL A 127 -3.58 -18.90 -2.96
CA VAL A 127 -2.70 -18.35 -1.91
C VAL A 127 -1.74 -19.44 -1.45
N ARG A 128 -0.44 -19.11 -1.36
CA ARG A 128 0.55 -20.08 -0.89
C ARG A 128 0.54 -20.24 0.62
N ARG A 129 0.31 -19.15 1.33
CA ARG A 129 0.46 -19.07 2.77
C ARG A 129 -0.73 -18.32 3.39
N PRO A 130 -1.77 -19.03 3.84
CA PRO A 130 -3.04 -18.43 4.28
C PRO A 130 -3.02 -17.87 5.73
N ASP A 131 -1.87 -17.76 6.39
CA ASP A 131 -1.72 -17.31 7.78
C ASP A 131 -1.41 -15.81 7.94
N LYS A 132 -1.19 -15.08 6.83
CA LYS A 132 -0.93 -13.64 6.86
C LYS A 132 -2.21 -12.85 7.11
N LYS A 133 -2.03 -11.69 7.74
CA LYS A 133 -3.14 -10.77 8.07
C LYS A 133 -3.61 -9.94 6.88
N ILE A 134 -2.70 -9.58 5.98
CA ILE A 134 -2.97 -8.72 4.82
C ILE A 134 -2.16 -9.26 3.65
N TYR A 135 -2.78 -9.29 2.48
CA TYR A 135 -2.20 -9.75 1.23
C TYR A 135 -2.24 -8.67 0.17
N LEU A 136 -1.19 -8.63 -0.63
CA LEU A 136 -1.22 -7.98 -1.94
C LEU A 136 -2.03 -8.88 -2.89
N VAL A 137 -3.09 -8.33 -3.47
CA VAL A 137 -3.98 -9.09 -4.36
C VAL A 137 -3.61 -8.79 -5.80
N LEU A 138 -3.39 -9.85 -6.57
CA LEU A 138 -2.92 -9.82 -7.95
C LEU A 138 -3.96 -10.41 -8.90
N THR A 139 -4.01 -9.92 -10.14
CA THR A 139 -4.73 -10.61 -11.22
C THR A 139 -4.10 -11.96 -11.54
N TRP A 140 -4.78 -12.77 -12.34
CA TRP A 140 -4.20 -13.99 -12.94
C TRP A 140 -2.96 -13.71 -13.82
N ARG A 141 -2.73 -12.45 -14.23
CA ARG A 141 -1.53 -11.99 -14.93
C ARG A 141 -0.42 -11.51 -14.01
N LYS A 142 -0.59 -11.66 -12.69
CA LYS A 142 0.32 -11.16 -11.63
C LYS A 142 0.44 -9.63 -11.60
N GLU A 143 -0.62 -8.92 -11.96
CA GLU A 143 -0.68 -7.45 -11.85
C GLU A 143 -1.38 -7.05 -10.55
N PRO A 144 -0.87 -6.09 -9.76
CA PRO A 144 -1.54 -5.65 -8.53
C PRO A 144 -2.91 -5.04 -8.80
N VAL A 145 -3.92 -5.50 -8.05
CA VAL A 145 -5.30 -4.96 -8.09
C VAL A 145 -5.81 -4.51 -6.73
N GLY A 146 -5.06 -4.75 -5.67
CA GLY A 146 -5.28 -4.10 -4.38
C GLY A 146 -4.82 -4.92 -3.20
N TRP A 147 -5.54 -4.77 -2.09
CA TRP A 147 -5.20 -5.38 -0.81
C TRP A 147 -6.40 -6.13 -0.24
N GLY A 148 -6.14 -7.26 0.41
CA GLY A 148 -7.19 -8.06 1.03
C GLY A 148 -6.74 -8.73 2.32
N VAL A 149 -7.72 -9.16 3.11
CA VAL A 149 -7.50 -10.00 4.30
C VAL A 149 -8.20 -11.33 4.09
N LEU A 150 -7.55 -12.43 4.50
CA LEU A 150 -8.20 -13.73 4.60
C LEU A 150 -8.87 -13.85 5.96
N ALA A 151 -10.18 -14.07 5.97
CA ALA A 151 -10.96 -14.30 7.18
C ALA A 151 -11.96 -15.45 6.94
N GLY A 152 -11.78 -16.56 7.65
CA GLY A 152 -12.66 -17.74 7.53
C GLY A 152 -12.74 -18.31 6.11
N GLY A 153 -11.61 -18.41 5.41
CA GLY A 153 -11.54 -18.92 4.04
C GLY A 153 -12.06 -17.94 2.97
N LYS A 154 -12.40 -16.70 3.34
CA LYS A 154 -12.83 -15.68 2.39
C LYS A 154 -11.78 -14.60 2.25
N LEU A 155 -11.49 -14.21 1.01
CA LEU A 155 -10.71 -13.01 0.72
C LEU A 155 -11.64 -11.79 0.75
N ILE A 156 -11.44 -10.92 1.74
CA ILE A 156 -12.19 -9.68 1.91
C ILE A 156 -11.35 -8.52 1.39
N PRO A 157 -11.82 -7.75 0.40
CA PRO A 157 -11.11 -6.56 -0.08
C PRO A 157 -10.98 -5.51 1.02
N ILE A 158 -9.75 -5.04 1.26
CA ILE A 158 -9.46 -3.83 2.04
C ILE A 158 -9.51 -2.62 1.11
N MET A 159 -8.98 -2.79 -0.10
CA MET A 159 -9.02 -1.79 -1.15
C MET A 159 -8.83 -2.47 -2.51
N ASP A 160 -9.54 -1.96 -3.51
CA ASP A 160 -9.54 -2.48 -4.86
C ASP A 160 -9.33 -1.37 -5.89
N ALA A 161 -8.70 -1.70 -7.02
CA ALA A 161 -8.51 -0.77 -8.13
C ALA A 161 -9.84 -0.20 -8.66
N GLY A 162 -10.93 -0.98 -8.58
CA GLY A 162 -12.25 -0.51 -8.99
C GLY A 162 -12.82 0.57 -8.06
N TRP A 163 -12.40 0.65 -6.80
CA TRP A 163 -12.76 1.73 -5.90
C TRP A 163 -12.27 3.07 -6.44
N PHE A 164 -11.07 3.14 -7.00
CA PHE A 164 -10.54 4.34 -7.65
C PHE A 164 -11.39 4.73 -8.87
N ILE A 165 -11.72 3.77 -9.73
CA ILE A 165 -12.53 4.02 -10.94
C ILE A 165 -13.95 4.47 -10.57
N ARG A 166 -14.56 3.88 -9.53
CA ARG A 166 -15.92 4.21 -9.09
C ARG A 166 -16.01 5.51 -8.29
N SER A 167 -14.95 5.88 -7.57
CA SER A 167 -14.95 7.08 -6.72
C SER A 167 -14.76 8.39 -7.50
N GLY A 168 -14.49 8.30 -8.82
CA GLY A 168 -14.49 9.46 -9.72
C GLY A 168 -13.35 10.45 -9.46
N TYR A 169 -12.22 9.96 -8.93
CA TYR A 169 -10.96 10.73 -8.93
C TYR A 169 -10.38 10.85 -10.34
#